data_AF-A0A8I2FX40-F1
#
_entry.id   AF-A0A8I2FX40-F1
#
_cell.length_a   1.000
_cell.length_b   1.000
_cell.length_c   1.000
_cell.angle_alpha   90.00
_cell.angle_beta   90.00
_cell.angle_gamma   90.00
#
_symmetry.space_group_name_H-M   'P 1'
#
loop_
_entity.id
_entity.type
_entity.pdbx_description
1 polymer ?
#
loop_
_entity_poly.entity_id
_entity_poly.type
_entity_poly.pdbx_seq_one_letter_code
_entity_poly.pdbx_strand_id
1 'polypeptide(L)' 'VVEILAPDVYEVEFSDDEGQTYAMKALKAHQLMVLHYKLKLHNRKIKS' A
#
# COMPACT_ATOMS: atom_id res chain seq x y z
N VAL A 1 -4.46 2.78 3.25
CA VAL A 1 -4.03 3.43 1.97
C VAL A 1 -2.72 4.21 2.19
N VAL A 2 -1.95 4.55 1.14
CA VAL A 2 -0.73 5.38 1.24
C VAL A 2 -0.73 6.46 0.15
N GLU A 3 -0.56 7.73 0.53
CA GLU A 3 -0.51 8.87 -0.37
C GLU A 3 0.76 9.73 -0.16
N ILE A 4 1.20 10.45 -1.19
CA ILE A 4 2.38 11.35 -1.11
C ILE A 4 1.92 12.70 -0.54
N LEU A 5 2.54 13.13 0.56
CA LEU A 5 2.23 14.42 1.20
C LEU A 5 3.30 15.47 0.92
N ALA A 6 4.58 15.06 0.91
CA ALA A 6 5.73 15.90 0.56
C ALA A 6 6.91 15.00 0.12
N PRO A 7 8.05 15.54 -0.34
CA PRO A 7 9.24 14.73 -0.59
C PRO A 7 9.60 13.87 0.63
N ASP A 8 9.67 12.55 0.42
CA ASP A 8 9.94 11.54 1.45
C ASP A 8 8.97 11.51 2.64
N VAL A 9 7.76 12.10 2.50
CA VAL A 9 6.70 12.08 3.52
C VAL A 9 5.40 11.59 2.91
N TYR A 10 4.77 10.65 3.60
CA TYR A 10 3.56 9.97 3.15
C TYR A 10 2.46 10.09 4.19
N GLU A 11 1.23 10.31 3.74
CA GLU A 11 0.05 10.13 4.57
C GLU A 11 -0.37 8.66 4.49
N VAL A 12 -0.42 8.00 5.65
CA VAL A 12 -0.73 6.57 5.76
C VAL A 12 -1.98 6.39 6.58
N GLU A 13 -2.95 5.72 5.97
CA GLU A 13 -4.17 5.24 6.63
C GLU A 13 -3.98 3.80 7.10
N PHE A 14 -4.27 3.58 8.38
CA PHE A 14 -4.27 2.29 9.04
C PHE A 14 -5.70 1.83 9.29
N SER A 15 -6.01 0.62 8.82
CA SER A 15 -7.33 0.00 8.96
C SER A 15 -7.23 -1.29 9.78
N ASP A 16 -8.29 -1.61 10.50
CA ASP A 16 -8.42 -2.87 11.24
C ASP A 16 -8.76 -4.05 10.32
N ASP A 17 -9.00 -5.23 10.90
CA ASP A 17 -9.31 -6.45 10.17
C ASP A 17 -10.68 -6.40 9.46
N GLU A 18 -11.56 -5.45 9.83
CA GLU A 18 -12.84 -5.18 9.17
C GLU A 18 -12.71 -4.12 8.06
N GLY A 19 -11.52 -3.56 7.87
CA GLY A 19 -11.24 -2.50 6.91
C GLY A 19 -11.61 -1.10 7.39
N GLN A 20 -11.98 -0.92 8.66
CA GLN A 20 -12.30 0.37 9.23
C GLN A 20 -11.03 1.13 9.61
N THR A 21 -10.91 2.38 9.17
CA THR A 21 -9.80 3.25 9.53
C THR A 21 -9.81 3.55 11.02
N TYR A 22 -8.69 3.29 11.70
CA TYR A 22 -8.49 3.60 13.13
C TYR A 22 -7.40 4.65 13.36
N ALA A 23 -6.52 4.90 12.38
CA ALA A 23 -5.50 5.94 12.48
C ALA A 23 -5.09 6.49 11.11
N MET A 24 -4.72 7.77 11.09
CA MET A 24 -4.04 8.43 9.98
C MET A 24 -2.76 9.08 10.49
N LYS A 25 -1.65 8.91 9.77
CA LYS A 25 -0.35 9.44 10.21
C LYS A 25 0.54 9.82 9.04
N ALA A 26 1.16 10.99 9.15
CA ALA A 26 2.28 11.38 8.30
C ALA A 26 3.56 10.64 8.73
N LEU A 27 4.14 9.86 7.84
CA LEU A 27 5.36 9.09 8.08
C LEU A 27 6.46 9.46 7.08
N LYS A 28 7.70 9.47 7.56
CA LYS A 28 8.88 9.67 6.71
C LYS A 28 9.28 8.35 6.04
N ALA A 29 9.91 8.43 4.87
CA ALA A 29 10.33 7.27 4.10
C ALA A 29 11.14 6.24 4.91
N HIS A 30 12.06 6.68 5.78
CA HIS A 30 12.89 5.79 6.61
C HIS A 30 12.13 5.03 7.70
N GLN A 31 10.87 5.40 7.97
CA GLN A 31 10.01 4.71 8.93
C GLN A 31 9.20 3.58 8.28
N LEU A 32 9.26 3.46 6.95
CA LEU A 32 8.53 2.47 6.17
C LEU A 32 9.49 1.41 5.63
N MET A 33 9.01 0.17 5.54
CA MET A 33 9.68 -0.90 4.82
C MET A 33 8.95 -1.16 3.50
N VAL A 34 9.67 -1.02 2.39
CA VAL A 34 9.10 -1.28 1.06
C VAL A 34 9.02 -2.78 0.83
N LEU A 35 7.79 -3.29 0.66
CA LEU A 35 7.56 -4.67 0.26
C LEU A 35 7.55 -4.77 -1.26
N HIS A 36 8.50 -5.51 -1.81
CA HIS A 36 8.53 -5.82 -3.24
C HIS A 36 7.50 -6.90 -3.58
N TYR A 37 6.30 -6.49 -3.99
CA TYR A 37 5.28 -7.40 -4.51
C TYR A 37 5.37 -7.51 -6.03
N LYS A 38 5.62 -8.72 -6.56
CA LYS A 38 5.59 -9.00 -8.00
C LYS A 38 4.33 -9.80 -8.32
N LEU A 39 3.30 -9.13 -8.81
CA LEU A 39 2.08 -9.78 -9.30
C LEU A 39 2.44 -10.64 -10.52
N LYS A 40 2.47 -11.96 -10.36
CA LYS A 40 2.58 -12.88 -11.50
C LYS A 40 1.21 -13.06 -12.13
N LEU A 41 0.93 -12.27 -13.16
CA LEU A 41 -0.23 -12.49 -14.02
C LEU A 41 -0.08 -13.86 -14.71
N HIS A 42 -0.89 -14.84 -14.30
CA HIS A 42 -1.05 -16.08 -15.05
C HIS A 42 -2.18 -15.89 -16.07
N ASN A 43 -1.82 -15.63 -17.33
CA ASN A 43 -2.78 -15.60 -18.42
C ASN A 43 -3.28 -17.02 -18.72
N ARG A 44 -4.50 -17.36 -18.25
CA ARG A 44 -5.23 -18.51 -18.77
C ARG A 44 -5.71 -18.17 -20.19
N LYS A 45 -5.02 -18.67 -21.20
CA LYS A 45 -5.54 -18.71 -22.57
C LYS A 45 -6.75 -19.63 -22.57
N ILE A 46 -7.95 -19.06 -22.65
CA ILE A 46 -9.16 -19.78 -23.04
C ILE A 46 -8.92 -20.17 -24.51
N LYS A 47 -8.72 -21.47 -24.76
CA LYS A 47 -8.75 -21.98 -26.14
C LYS A 47 -10.21 -22.01 -26.58
N SER A 48 -10.47 -21.38 -27.73
CA SER A 48 -11.73 -21.43 -28.48
C SER A 48 -12.02 -22.84 -28.99
#